data_AF-A0A2T0LZQ0-F1
#
_entry.id   AF-A0A2T0LZQ0-F1
#
_cell.length_a   1.000
_cell.length_b   1.000
_cell.length_c   1.000
_cell.angle_alpha   90.00
_cell.angle_beta   90.00
_cell.angle_gamma   90.00
#
_symmetry.space_group_name_H-M   'P 1'
#
loop_
_entity.id
_entity.type
_entity.pdbx_description
1 polymer ?
#
loop_
_entity_poly.entity_id
_entity_poly.type
_entity_poly.pdbx_seq_one_letter_code
_entity_poly.pdbx_strand_id
1 'polypeptide(L)' 'MALWAFQCCTCNGTGIDGENQTCRDCTGTGIDNHVDD' A
#
# COMPACT_ATOMS: atom_id res chain seq x y z
N MET A 1 -11.40 -1.94 -16.13
CA MET A 1 -11.65 -2.55 -14.82
C MET A 1 -11.29 -1.54 -13.75
N ALA A 2 -12.25 -1.07 -12.95
CA ALA A 2 -11.94 -0.18 -11.83
C ALA A 2 -11.40 -1.06 -10.69
N LEU A 3 -10.09 -1.27 -10.66
CA LEU A 3 -9.39 -1.75 -9.48
C LEU A 3 -9.48 -0.61 -8.48
N TRP A 4 -10.28 -0.76 -7.41
CA TRP A 4 -10.37 0.23 -6.36
C TRP A 4 -9.04 0.24 -5.61
N ALA A 5 -8.12 1.07 -6.10
CA ALA A 5 -6.84 1.35 -5.48
C ALA A 5 -7.10 2.10 -4.17
N PHE A 6 -7.06 1.38 -3.04
CA PHE A 6 -7.16 1.99 -1.73
C PHE A 6 -5.77 2.41 -1.26
N GLN A 7 -5.72 3.47 -0.46
CA GLN A 7 -4.48 3.86 0.17
C GLN A 7 -3.99 2.70 1.06
N CYS A 8 -2.73 2.30 0.91
CA CYS A 8 -2.19 1.25 1.75
C CYS A 8 -2.21 1.69 3.22
N CYS A 9 -2.96 0.96 4.03
CA CYS A 9 -3.16 1.21 5.45
C CYS A 9 -1.88 1.02 6.26
N THR A 10 -0.97 0.13 5.83
CA THR A 10 0.33 -0.08 6.49
C THR A 10 1.23 1.14 6.40
N CYS A 11 1.30 1.79 5.24
CA CYS A 11 2.18 2.94 5.02
C CYS A 11 1.43 4.28 4.90
N ASN A 12 0.12 4.31 5.10
CA ASN A 12 -0.73 5.48 4.85
C ASN A 12 -0.46 6.15 3.50
N GLY A 13 -0.25 5.35 2.44
CA GLY A 13 -0.03 5.89 1.09
C GLY A 13 1.37 6.39 0.78
N THR A 14 2.30 6.33 1.74
CA THR A 14 3.65 6.84 1.53
C THR A 14 4.54 5.88 0.74
N GLY A 15 4.21 4.58 0.73
CA GLY A 15 5.05 3.53 0.15
C GLY A 15 6.25 3.16 1.04
N ILE A 16 6.34 3.72 2.25
CA ILE A 16 7.46 3.54 3.17
C ILE A 16 6.91 3.11 4.53
N ASP A 17 7.54 2.13 5.16
CA ASP A 17 7.17 1.69 6.50
C ASP A 17 7.77 2.61 7.60
N GLY A 18 7.45 2.32 8.86
CA GLY A 18 7.94 3.09 10.01
C GLY A 18 9.45 3.00 10.25
N GLU A 19 10.15 2.10 9.57
CA GLU A 19 11.61 1.94 9.60
C GLU A 19 12.28 2.61 8.39
N ASN A 20 11.52 3.40 7.62
CA ASN A 20 11.96 4.04 6.38
C ASN A 20 12.43 3.02 5.33
N GLN A 21 11.88 1.80 5.36
CA GLN A 21 12.08 0.80 4.33
C GLN A 21 10.87 0.71 3.41
N THR A 22 11.06 0.15 2.22
CA THR A 22 9.98 -0.04 1.25
C THR A 22 8.84 -0.83 1.89
N CYS A 23 7.64 -0.23 1.94
CA CYS A 23 6.48 -0.89 2.53
C CYS A 23 6.19 -2.20 1.81
N ARG A 24 6.19 -3.31 2.57
CA ARG A 24 6.11 -4.67 2.03
C ARG A 24 4.72 -5.01 1.50
N ASP A 25 3.66 -4.51 2.14
CA ASP A 25 2.27 -4.76 1.74
C ASP A 25 1.95 -4.17 0.38
N CYS A 26 2.27 -2.88 0.18
CA CYS A 26 2.06 -2.22 -1.11
C CYS A 26 3.27 -2.28 -2.03
N THR A 27 4.32 -3.03 -1.71
CA THR A 27 5.61 -3.07 -2.44
C THR A 27 6.17 -1.69 -2.82
N GLY A 28 6.02 -0.71 -1.95
CA GLY A 28 6.51 0.67 -2.19
C GLY A 28 5.60 1.57 -3.02
N THR A 29 4.46 1.07 -3.50
CA THR A 29 3.55 1.87 -4.35
C THR A 29 2.68 2.86 -3.57
N GLY A 30 2.52 2.65 -2.26
CA GLY A 30 1.55 3.39 -1.44
C GLY A 30 0.10 2.98 -1.68
N ILE A 31 -0.16 2.03 -2.56
CA ILE A 31 -1.50 1.62 -2.95
C ILE A 31 -1.68 0.15 -2.58
N ASP A 32 -2.72 -0.12 -1.80
CA ASP A 32 -3.16 -1.48 -1.56
C ASP A 32 -4.26 -1.83 -2.57
N ASN A 33 -3.94 -2.80 -3.41
CA ASN A 33 -4.82 -3.34 -4.45
C ASN A 33 -5.31 -4.74 -4.06
N HIS A 34 -5.38 -5.04 -2.75
CA HIS A 34 -5.92 -6.30 -2.31
C HIS A 34 -7.45 -6.21 -2.37
N VAL A 35 -8.06 -6.94 -3.31
CA VAL A 35 -9.52 -6.96 -3.55
C VAL A 35 -10.24 -8.00 -2.70
N ASP A 36 -9.56 -8.61 -1.72
CA ASP A 36 -10.08 -9.70 -0.88
C ASP A 36 -9.64 -9.48 0.58
N ASP A 37 -10.54 -8.95 1.41
CA ASP A 37 -10.63 -9.22 2.87
C ASP A 37 -12.08 -9.01 3.32
#